data_AF-A0A2G6QMQ5-F1
#
_entry.id   AF-A0A2G6QMQ5-F1
#
_cell.length_a   1.000
_cell.length_b   1.000
_cell.length_c   1.000
_cell.angle_alpha   90.00
_cell.angle_beta   90.00
_cell.angle_gamma   90.00
#
_symmetry.space_group_name_H-M   'P 1'
#
loop_
_entity.id
_entity.type
_entity.pdbx_description
1 polymer ?
#
loop_
_entity_poly.entity_id
_entity_poly.type
_entity_poly.pdbx_seq_one_letter_code
_entity_poly.pdbx_strand_id
1 'polypeptide(L)'
;MIKAQVGNQICYIKVLRPGAFDDVLARHNLLTSAGLPSPQVLAATDDQLLITRQLPGTALARAVFDPEEPCSAEQLIGLLDAMPEQVTQLPRRMSWSDALEQYADMVIEVLPSQQPRLDWLVTQIGSGLRGVPKGNEPTHGDFHEGQIHVSGKQIVGILDVDTIGPGRRADDLACLIAHLSTIQGMNPEQEARIRALLANWVPVFDERVDPVELRLRTAAVIISLATGPYRNQEADWQTQTSTILGAATALIRQIV
;
A
#
# COMPACT_ATOMS: atom_id res chain seq x y z
N MET A 1 -12.44 6.95 12.57
CA MET A 1 -13.05 5.60 12.66
C MET A 1 -13.20 5.25 14.14
N ILE A 2 -14.34 4.72 14.54
CA ILE A 2 -14.63 4.35 15.93
C ILE A 2 -14.68 2.83 16.02
N LYS A 3 -13.93 2.24 16.97
CA LYS A 3 -14.04 0.82 17.30
C LYS A 3 -15.15 0.64 18.34
N ALA A 4 -16.10 -0.23 18.07
CA ALA A 4 -17.17 -0.57 19.00
C ALA A 4 -17.21 -2.09 19.24
N GLN A 5 -17.62 -2.48 20.44
CA GLN A 5 -17.88 -3.87 20.79
C GLN A 5 -19.37 -4.03 21.08
N VAL A 6 -20.02 -4.92 20.32
CA VAL A 6 -21.44 -5.26 20.47
C VAL A 6 -21.52 -6.73 20.84
N GLY A 7 -21.74 -7.01 22.13
CA GLY A 7 -21.60 -8.36 22.69
C GLY A 7 -20.17 -8.90 22.51
N ASN A 8 -20.04 -10.01 21.79
CA ASN A 8 -18.74 -10.63 21.49
C ASN A 8 -18.17 -10.22 20.12
N GLN A 9 -18.82 -9.29 19.42
CA GLN A 9 -18.37 -8.84 18.09
C GLN A 9 -17.73 -7.47 18.18
N ILE A 10 -16.63 -7.29 17.46
CA ILE A 10 -16.02 -5.99 17.24
C ILE A 10 -16.45 -5.50 15.86
N CYS A 11 -16.91 -4.25 15.81
CA CYS A 11 -17.22 -3.54 14.58
C CYS A 11 -16.47 -2.21 14.54
N TYR A 12 -16.34 -1.67 13.33
CA TYR A 12 -15.75 -0.37 13.08
C TYR A 12 -16.79 0.53 12.42
N ILE A 13 -16.89 1.75 12.93
CA ILE A 13 -17.84 2.76 12.45
C ILE A 13 -17.02 3.83 11.73
N LYS A 14 -17.25 3.97 10.41
CA LYS A 14 -16.73 5.06 9.59
C LYS A 14 -17.80 6.15 9.50
N VAL A 15 -17.46 7.36 9.94
CA VAL A 15 -18.26 8.56 9.71
C VAL A 15 -17.79 9.15 8.38
N LEU A 16 -18.66 9.15 7.37
CA LEU A 16 -18.31 9.58 6.02
C LEU A 16 -18.86 10.99 5.75
N ARG A 17 -18.22 11.68 4.79
CA ARG A 17 -18.68 13.00 4.34
C ARG A 17 -19.81 12.84 3.31
N PRO A 18 -20.70 13.84 3.17
CA PRO A 18 -21.71 13.85 2.13
C PRO A 18 -21.05 13.71 0.75
N GLY A 19 -21.53 12.75 -0.05
CA GLY A 19 -21.00 12.41 -1.38
C GLY A 19 -19.93 11.31 -1.41
N ALA A 20 -19.30 10.96 -0.28
CA ALA A 20 -18.37 9.82 -0.22
C ALA A 20 -19.05 8.52 0.21
N PHE A 21 -20.20 8.60 0.89
CA PHE A 21 -20.87 7.46 1.51
C PHE A 21 -21.26 6.36 0.52
N ASP A 22 -22.06 6.70 -0.48
CA ASP A 22 -22.57 5.74 -1.48
C ASP A 22 -21.42 5.08 -2.24
N ASP A 23 -20.40 5.88 -2.54
CA ASP A 23 -19.18 5.49 -3.21
C ASP A 23 -18.38 4.43 -2.42
N VAL A 24 -18.23 4.64 -1.11
CA VAL A 24 -17.54 3.69 -0.22
C VAL A 24 -18.38 2.43 -0.03
N LEU A 25 -19.68 2.58 0.21
CA LEU A 25 -20.61 1.46 0.37
C LEU A 25 -20.64 0.57 -0.88
N ALA A 26 -20.68 1.17 -2.07
CA ALA A 26 -20.66 0.44 -3.34
C ALA A 26 -19.38 -0.37 -3.53
N ARG A 27 -18.21 0.18 -3.18
CA ARG A 27 -16.92 -0.54 -3.25
C ARG A 27 -16.88 -1.75 -2.31
N HIS A 28 -17.34 -1.60 -1.06
CA HIS A 28 -17.44 -2.71 -0.12
C HIS A 28 -18.39 -3.82 -0.62
N ASN A 29 -19.57 -3.44 -1.11
CA ASN A 29 -20.54 -4.40 -1.64
C ASN A 29 -20.02 -5.10 -2.89
N LEU A 30 -19.32 -4.39 -3.77
CA LEU A 30 -18.73 -4.96 -4.99
C LEU A 30 -17.74 -6.08 -4.64
N LEU A 31 -16.80 -5.81 -3.73
CA LEU A 31 -15.76 -6.79 -3.40
C LEU A 31 -16.30 -7.99 -2.61
N THR A 32 -17.19 -7.74 -1.63
CA THR A 32 -17.79 -8.82 -0.85
C THR A 32 -18.70 -9.71 -1.71
N SER A 33 -19.44 -9.14 -2.67
CA SER A 33 -20.25 -9.91 -3.63
C SER A 33 -19.39 -10.74 -4.60
N ALA A 34 -18.16 -10.29 -4.87
CA ALA A 34 -17.17 -11.04 -5.65
C ALA A 34 -16.40 -12.08 -4.81
N GLY A 35 -16.71 -12.22 -3.53
CA GLY A 35 -16.08 -13.20 -2.64
C GLY A 35 -14.71 -12.81 -2.09
N LEU A 36 -14.27 -11.55 -2.25
CA LEU A 36 -13.05 -11.08 -1.59
C LEU A 36 -13.28 -11.02 -0.07
N PRO A 37 -12.24 -11.30 0.73
CA PRO A 37 -12.31 -11.23 2.19
C PRO A 37 -12.25 -9.78 2.70
N SER A 38 -13.13 -8.91 2.22
CA SER A 38 -13.26 -7.50 2.64
C SER A 38 -14.22 -7.38 3.84
N PRO A 39 -14.12 -6.34 4.70
CA PRO A 39 -15.04 -6.15 5.82
C PRO A 39 -16.50 -6.18 5.39
N GLN A 40 -17.27 -7.09 5.97
CA GLN A 40 -18.71 -7.15 5.78
C GLN A 40 -19.35 -5.88 6.32
N VAL A 41 -20.14 -5.19 5.49
CA VAL A 41 -21.00 -4.11 5.94
C VAL A 41 -22.15 -4.70 6.76
N LEU A 42 -22.20 -4.36 8.03
CA LEU A 42 -23.23 -4.80 8.97
C LEU A 42 -24.44 -3.87 8.96
N ALA A 43 -24.19 -2.57 8.80
CA ALA A 43 -25.23 -1.57 8.72
C ALA A 43 -24.72 -0.30 8.03
N ALA A 44 -25.67 0.44 7.46
CA ALA A 44 -25.54 1.76 6.86
C ALA A 44 -26.67 2.62 7.43
N THR A 45 -26.39 3.88 7.76
CA THR A 45 -27.37 4.79 8.36
C THR A 45 -27.55 6.06 7.53
N ASP A 46 -28.70 6.73 7.67
CA ASP A 46 -29.03 7.94 6.91
C ASP A 46 -28.12 9.14 7.26
N ASP A 47 -27.50 9.13 8.44
CA ASP A 47 -26.48 10.09 8.88
C ASP A 47 -25.06 9.70 8.46
N GLN A 48 -24.94 8.84 7.44
CA GLN A 48 -23.68 8.50 6.75
C GLN A 48 -22.67 7.75 7.63
N LEU A 49 -23.17 6.89 8.52
CA LEU A 49 -22.36 5.94 9.27
C LEU A 49 -22.33 4.60 8.52
N LEU A 50 -21.11 4.14 8.23
CA LEU A 50 -20.89 2.81 7.69
C LEU A 50 -20.29 1.93 8.79
N ILE A 51 -21.00 0.86 9.13
CA ILE A 51 -20.60 -0.08 10.19
C ILE A 51 -20.10 -1.36 9.53
N THR A 52 -18.83 -1.69 9.74
CA THR A 52 -18.21 -2.91 9.19
C THR A 52 -17.79 -3.86 10.30
N ARG A 53 -17.80 -5.16 9.99
CA ARG A 53 -17.28 -6.19 10.89
C ARG A 53 -15.76 -6.14 10.93
N GLN A 54 -15.16 -6.37 12.10
CA GLN A 54 -13.73 -6.62 12.18
C GLN A 54 -13.35 -7.85 11.33
N LEU A 55 -12.27 -7.72 10.54
CA LEU A 55 -11.68 -8.85 9.84
C LEU A 55 -11.05 -9.86 10.83
N PRO A 56 -11.12 -11.16 10.53
CA PRO A 56 -10.43 -12.17 11.32
C PRO A 56 -8.91 -12.07 11.15
N GLY A 57 -8.18 -12.88 11.92
CA GLY A 57 -6.71 -12.98 11.81
C GLY A 57 -5.96 -11.77 12.38
N THR A 58 -4.70 -11.67 12.00
CA THR A 58 -3.75 -10.65 12.43
C THR A 58 -3.31 -9.82 11.23
N ALA A 59 -3.12 -8.51 11.41
CA ALA A 59 -2.57 -7.66 10.36
C ALA A 59 -1.19 -8.18 9.91
N LEU A 60 -0.95 -8.19 8.60
CA LEU A 60 0.31 -8.61 7.99
C LEU A 60 1.46 -7.75 8.51
N ALA A 61 1.22 -6.45 8.76
CA ALA A 61 2.14 -5.53 9.42
C ALA A 61 2.77 -6.06 10.71
N ARG A 62 2.04 -6.90 11.45
CA ARG A 62 2.57 -7.59 12.64
C ARG A 62 3.14 -8.96 12.29
N ALA A 63 2.44 -9.72 11.46
CA ALA A 63 2.77 -11.10 11.15
C ALA A 63 4.09 -11.26 10.36
N VAL A 64 4.54 -10.24 9.63
CA VAL A 64 5.84 -10.26 8.93
C VAL A 64 7.04 -10.43 9.88
N PHE A 65 6.87 -10.12 11.17
CA PHE A 65 7.90 -10.32 12.20
C PHE A 65 7.84 -11.68 12.89
N ASP A 66 6.81 -12.48 12.64
CA ASP A 66 6.71 -13.81 13.24
C ASP A 66 7.75 -14.76 12.60
N PRO A 67 8.23 -15.79 13.34
CA PRO A 67 9.23 -16.74 12.81
C PRO A 67 8.76 -17.53 11.58
N GLU A 68 7.45 -17.79 11.50
CA GLU A 68 6.82 -18.46 10.37
C GLU A 68 6.38 -17.45 9.31
N GLU A 69 6.54 -17.80 8.03
CA GLU A 69 6.14 -16.92 6.93
C GLU A 69 4.61 -16.74 6.93
N PRO A 70 4.10 -15.49 6.93
CA PRO A 70 2.68 -15.21 7.17
C PRO A 70 1.75 -15.56 6.00
N CYS A 71 2.28 -15.57 4.77
CA CYS A 71 1.62 -15.97 3.53
C CYS A 71 2.68 -16.04 2.42
N SER A 72 2.36 -16.69 1.30
CA SER A 72 3.24 -16.70 0.13
C SER A 72 3.02 -15.47 -0.78
N ALA A 73 3.99 -15.18 -1.66
CA ALA A 73 3.88 -14.13 -2.65
C ALA A 73 2.76 -14.40 -3.68
N GLU A 74 2.55 -15.66 -4.05
CA GLU A 74 1.48 -16.08 -4.95
C GLU A 74 0.10 -15.83 -4.34
N GLN A 75 -0.05 -15.90 -3.01
CA GLN A 75 -1.31 -15.54 -2.36
C GLN A 75 -1.58 -14.04 -2.45
N LEU A 76 -0.54 -13.19 -2.37
CA LEU A 76 -0.67 -11.75 -2.54
C LEU A 76 -1.09 -11.40 -3.97
N ILE A 77 -0.47 -12.04 -4.97
CA ILE A 77 -0.87 -11.92 -6.39
C ILE A 77 -2.29 -12.45 -6.58
N GLY A 78 -2.62 -13.62 -6.02
CA GLY A 78 -3.94 -14.24 -6.13
C GLY A 78 -5.05 -13.38 -5.53
N LEU A 79 -4.78 -12.68 -4.43
CA LEU A 79 -5.71 -11.72 -3.84
C LEU A 79 -5.98 -10.54 -4.78
N LEU A 80 -4.93 -10.02 -5.42
CA LEU A 80 -5.06 -8.98 -6.44
C LEU A 80 -5.87 -9.50 -7.64
N ASP A 81 -5.49 -10.65 -8.21
CA ASP A 81 -6.15 -11.26 -9.37
C ASP A 81 -7.63 -11.63 -9.09
N ALA A 82 -8.01 -11.88 -7.84
CA ALA A 82 -9.40 -12.12 -7.45
C ALA A 82 -10.29 -10.87 -7.53
N MET A 83 -9.73 -9.67 -7.64
CA MET A 83 -10.53 -8.44 -7.79
C MET A 83 -11.44 -8.49 -9.03
N PRO A 84 -12.72 -8.14 -8.90
CA PRO A 84 -13.66 -8.23 -10.01
C PRO A 84 -13.38 -7.18 -11.09
N GLU A 85 -13.61 -7.52 -12.36
CA GLU A 85 -13.38 -6.64 -13.52
C GLU A 85 -14.13 -5.31 -13.41
N GLN A 86 -15.27 -5.28 -12.73
CA GLN A 86 -16.07 -4.08 -12.47
C GLN A 86 -15.28 -2.98 -11.75
N VAL A 87 -14.21 -3.31 -11.02
CA VAL A 87 -13.30 -2.33 -10.41
C VAL A 87 -12.68 -1.42 -11.47
N THR A 88 -12.48 -1.90 -12.70
CA THR A 88 -11.94 -1.11 -13.81
C THR A 88 -12.87 0.02 -14.27
N GLN A 89 -14.17 -0.06 -13.93
CA GLN A 89 -15.18 0.92 -14.28
C GLN A 89 -15.36 2.01 -13.21
N LEU A 90 -14.66 1.89 -12.08
CA LEU A 90 -14.68 2.89 -11.02
C LEU A 90 -13.85 4.12 -11.42
N PRO A 91 -14.09 5.28 -10.78
CA PRO A 91 -13.27 6.47 -11.01
C PRO A 91 -11.78 6.18 -10.77
N ARG A 92 -10.96 6.50 -11.78
CA ARG A 92 -9.50 6.38 -11.68
C ARG A 92 -8.98 7.32 -10.60
N ARG A 93 -8.05 6.81 -9.79
CA ARG A 93 -7.26 7.61 -8.85
C ARG A 93 -5.84 7.76 -9.37
N MET A 94 -5.21 8.86 -8.95
CA MET A 94 -3.80 9.12 -9.23
C MET A 94 -2.97 8.07 -8.48
N SER A 95 -2.04 7.39 -9.17
CA SER A 95 -1.09 6.49 -8.50
C SER A 95 -0.04 7.30 -7.74
N TRP A 96 0.70 6.63 -6.84
CA TRP A 96 1.85 7.24 -6.17
C TRP A 96 2.89 7.77 -7.18
N SER A 97 3.10 7.03 -8.27
CA SER A 97 4.02 7.43 -9.34
C SER A 97 3.54 8.63 -10.17
N ASP A 98 2.23 8.80 -10.35
CA ASP A 98 1.66 9.98 -11.02
C ASP A 98 1.83 11.25 -10.17
N ALA A 99 1.88 11.11 -8.84
CA ALA A 99 2.03 12.21 -7.87
C ALA A 99 3.50 12.46 -7.44
N LEU A 100 4.46 11.87 -8.14
CA LEU A 100 5.88 11.86 -7.77
C LEU A 100 6.46 13.25 -7.47
N GLU A 101 6.25 14.21 -8.38
CA GLU A 101 6.75 15.58 -8.23
C GLU A 101 6.15 16.26 -7.00
N GLN A 102 4.85 16.07 -6.75
CA GLN A 102 4.17 16.65 -5.59
C GLN A 102 4.76 16.15 -4.27
N TYR A 103 5.06 14.86 -4.16
CA TYR A 103 5.69 14.31 -2.96
C TYR A 103 7.15 14.73 -2.81
N ALA A 104 7.90 14.84 -3.92
CA ALA A 104 9.26 15.36 -3.87
C ALA A 104 9.28 16.81 -3.37
N ASP A 105 8.40 17.67 -3.89
CA ASP A 105 8.26 19.06 -3.48
C ASP A 105 7.93 19.17 -1.98
N MET A 106 6.98 18.37 -1.48
CA MET A 106 6.65 18.33 -0.04
C MET A 106 7.86 18.00 0.84
N VAL A 107 8.72 17.07 0.40
CA VAL A 107 9.93 16.73 1.16
C VAL A 107 10.97 17.85 1.07
N ILE A 108 11.13 18.48 -0.09
CA ILE A 108 12.06 19.60 -0.30
C ILE A 108 11.66 20.80 0.56
N GLU A 109 10.37 21.11 0.66
CA GLU A 109 9.87 22.22 1.49
C GLU A 109 10.31 22.11 2.95
N VAL A 110 10.30 20.90 3.51
CA VAL A 110 10.65 20.67 4.93
C VAL A 110 12.14 20.33 5.11
N LEU A 111 12.80 19.73 4.11
CA LEU A 111 14.20 19.30 4.17
C LEU A 111 14.96 19.67 2.88
N PRO A 112 15.27 20.97 2.65
CA PRO A 112 15.86 21.45 1.39
C PRO A 112 17.21 20.81 1.03
N SER A 113 17.96 20.30 2.02
CA SER A 113 19.23 19.61 1.79
C SER A 113 19.11 18.33 0.95
N GLN A 114 17.90 17.75 0.84
CA GLN A 114 17.64 16.56 0.01
C GLN A 114 17.27 16.92 -1.45
N GLN A 115 17.12 18.19 -1.81
CA GLN A 115 16.69 18.59 -3.16
C GLN A 115 17.54 17.99 -4.29
N PRO A 116 18.89 18.06 -4.29
CA PRO A 116 19.67 17.48 -5.39
C PRO A 116 19.44 15.98 -5.58
N ARG A 117 19.15 15.27 -4.49
CA ARG A 117 18.86 13.84 -4.50
C ARG A 117 17.47 13.57 -5.07
N LEU A 118 16.47 14.34 -4.65
CA LEU A 118 15.10 14.21 -5.12
C LEU A 118 14.99 14.58 -6.60
N ASP A 119 15.64 15.65 -7.05
CA ASP A 119 15.70 16.02 -8.47
C ASP A 119 16.25 14.88 -9.34
N TRP A 120 17.32 14.23 -8.87
CA TRP A 120 17.89 13.06 -9.53
C TRP A 120 16.89 11.89 -9.56
N LEU A 121 16.27 11.55 -8.42
CA LEU A 121 15.28 10.47 -8.33
C LEU A 121 14.07 10.72 -9.25
N VAL A 122 13.50 11.93 -9.22
CA VAL A 122 12.37 12.35 -10.07
C VAL A 122 12.74 12.20 -11.54
N THR A 123 13.93 12.66 -11.92
CA THR A 123 14.42 12.54 -13.30
C THR A 123 14.56 11.08 -13.75
N GLN A 124 15.16 10.22 -12.92
CA GLN A 124 15.35 8.81 -13.26
C GLN A 124 14.02 8.06 -13.35
N ILE A 125 13.14 8.25 -12.35
CA ILE A 125 11.83 7.60 -12.31
C ILE A 125 10.96 8.08 -13.48
N GLY A 126 10.85 9.38 -13.69
CA GLY A 126 10.04 9.95 -14.77
C GLY A 126 10.56 9.58 -16.16
N SER A 127 11.86 9.43 -16.34
CA SER A 127 12.44 8.95 -17.60
C SER A 127 12.21 7.46 -17.81
N GLY A 128 12.39 6.63 -16.77
CA GLY A 128 12.21 5.19 -16.84
C GLY A 128 10.74 4.76 -17.02
N LEU A 129 9.79 5.51 -16.44
CA LEU A 129 8.36 5.26 -16.61
C LEU A 129 7.78 5.92 -17.87
N ARG A 130 8.60 6.63 -18.67
CA ARG A 130 8.14 7.27 -19.89
C ARG A 130 7.62 6.24 -20.88
N GLY A 131 6.37 6.39 -21.30
CA GLY A 131 5.73 5.48 -22.25
C GLY A 131 5.15 4.21 -21.61
N VAL A 132 5.36 4.00 -20.31
CA VAL A 132 4.64 2.96 -19.55
C VAL A 132 3.16 3.37 -19.45
N PRO A 133 2.20 2.53 -19.89
CA PRO A 133 0.79 2.89 -19.85
C PRO A 133 0.28 2.95 -18.40
N LYS A 134 -0.75 3.75 -18.17
CA LYS A 134 -1.45 3.83 -16.86
C LYS A 134 -2.23 2.57 -16.48
N GLY A 135 -2.29 1.58 -17.37
CA GLY A 135 -3.04 0.33 -17.16
C GLY A 135 -4.54 0.54 -17.06
N ASN A 136 -5.29 -0.56 -17.05
CA ASN A 136 -6.71 -0.58 -16.72
C ASN A 136 -7.08 -1.85 -15.97
N GLU A 137 -6.14 -2.36 -15.18
CA GLU A 137 -6.33 -3.55 -14.37
C GLU A 137 -7.10 -3.14 -13.10
N PRO A 138 -7.94 -4.02 -12.52
CA PRO A 138 -8.42 -3.82 -11.15
C PRO A 138 -7.22 -3.59 -10.24
N THR A 139 -7.27 -2.64 -9.31
CA THR A 139 -6.18 -2.41 -8.35
C THR A 139 -6.73 -2.11 -6.98
N HIS A 140 -5.93 -2.35 -5.95
CA HIS A 140 -6.24 -1.90 -4.60
C HIS A 140 -6.09 -0.39 -4.51
N GLY A 141 -4.98 0.15 -5.01
CA GLY A 141 -4.64 1.57 -4.96
C GLY A 141 -3.87 1.98 -3.70
N ASP A 142 -3.81 1.13 -2.68
CA ASP A 142 -3.02 1.31 -1.45
C ASP A 142 -2.59 -0.04 -0.85
N PHE A 143 -2.06 -0.94 -1.67
CA PHE A 143 -1.80 -2.34 -1.28
C PHE A 143 -0.53 -2.47 -0.43
N HIS A 144 -0.66 -2.37 0.89
CA HIS A 144 0.47 -2.56 1.82
C HIS A 144 0.10 -3.49 3.00
N GLU A 145 1.10 -3.88 3.79
CA GLU A 145 0.98 -4.85 4.89
C GLU A 145 -0.02 -4.45 6.00
N GLY A 146 -0.31 -3.17 6.15
CA GLY A 146 -1.34 -2.68 7.07
C GLY A 146 -2.76 -3.00 6.59
N GLN A 147 -2.95 -3.22 5.29
CA GLN A 147 -4.24 -3.48 4.69
C GLN A 147 -4.56 -4.97 4.55
N ILE A 148 -3.63 -5.86 4.91
CA ILE A 148 -3.76 -7.30 4.70
C ILE A 148 -3.86 -8.00 6.05
N HIS A 149 -4.75 -8.97 6.17
CA HIS A 149 -4.88 -9.81 7.36
C HIS A 149 -4.59 -11.27 7.04
N VAL A 150 -3.86 -11.94 7.93
CA VAL A 150 -3.44 -13.33 7.79
C VAL A 150 -3.85 -14.19 8.98
N SER A 151 -4.05 -15.48 8.74
CA SER A 151 -4.26 -16.51 9.76
C SER A 151 -3.74 -17.85 9.24
N GLY A 152 -2.90 -18.54 10.01
CA GLY A 152 -2.41 -19.88 9.65
C GLY A 152 -1.75 -19.96 8.27
N LYS A 153 -0.87 -19.00 7.95
CA LYS A 153 -0.19 -18.86 6.65
C LYS A 153 -1.11 -18.55 5.47
N GLN A 154 -2.33 -18.09 5.73
CA GLN A 154 -3.31 -17.75 4.70
C GLN A 154 -3.75 -16.31 4.82
N ILE A 155 -3.98 -15.65 3.68
CA ILE A 155 -4.62 -14.35 3.67
C ILE A 155 -6.12 -14.54 3.93
N VAL A 156 -6.63 -13.87 4.96
CA VAL A 156 -8.02 -13.96 5.41
C VAL A 156 -8.73 -12.61 5.44
N GLY A 157 -8.06 -11.56 4.95
CA GLY A 157 -8.65 -10.23 4.96
C GLY A 157 -7.90 -9.18 4.14
N ILE A 158 -8.67 -8.26 3.55
CA ILE A 158 -8.18 -7.04 2.91
C ILE A 158 -8.99 -5.81 3.38
N LEU A 159 -8.31 -4.75 3.82
CA LEU A 159 -8.89 -3.52 4.35
C LEU A 159 -8.76 -2.36 3.37
N ASP A 160 -9.37 -1.24 3.72
CA ASP A 160 -9.25 0.05 3.03
C ASP A 160 -9.48 0.02 1.51
N VAL A 161 -10.57 -0.64 1.14
CA VAL A 161 -11.00 -0.81 -0.25
C VAL A 161 -11.59 0.45 -0.86
N ASP A 162 -11.45 1.59 -0.17
CA ASP A 162 -11.97 2.86 -0.63
C ASP A 162 -11.16 3.36 -1.84
N THR A 163 -9.91 2.90 -1.99
CA THR A 163 -8.95 3.24 -3.06
C THR A 163 -9.04 2.39 -4.32
N ILE A 164 -9.88 1.35 -4.34
CA ILE A 164 -9.96 0.45 -5.49
C ILE A 164 -10.41 1.19 -6.76
N GLY A 165 -9.80 0.82 -7.88
CA GLY A 165 -10.12 1.38 -9.19
C GLY A 165 -9.22 0.84 -10.31
N PRO A 166 -9.35 1.39 -11.54
CA PRO A 166 -8.47 1.02 -12.64
C PRO A 166 -7.04 1.55 -12.44
N GLY A 167 -6.04 0.69 -12.65
CA GLY A 167 -4.63 1.03 -12.48
C GLY A 167 -3.66 0.03 -13.11
N ARG A 168 -2.43 0.02 -12.60
CA ARG A 168 -1.38 -0.97 -12.90
C ARG A 168 -1.16 -1.87 -11.70
N ARG A 169 -1.09 -3.19 -11.90
CA ARG A 169 -0.74 -4.12 -10.80
C ARG A 169 0.66 -3.86 -10.21
N ALA A 170 1.56 -3.33 -11.03
CA ALA A 170 2.89 -2.92 -10.57
C ALA A 170 2.83 -1.84 -9.48
N ASP A 171 1.80 -0.97 -9.44
CA ASP A 171 1.64 0.02 -8.37
C ASP A 171 1.28 -0.64 -7.02
N ASP A 172 0.39 -1.63 -7.02
CA ASP A 172 0.01 -2.36 -5.81
C ASP A 172 1.22 -3.14 -5.24
N LEU A 173 1.94 -3.87 -6.08
CA LEU A 173 3.14 -4.62 -5.66
C LEU A 173 4.27 -3.68 -5.22
N ALA A 174 4.46 -2.56 -5.91
CA ALA A 174 5.40 -1.52 -5.51
C ALA A 174 5.05 -0.90 -4.15
N CYS A 175 3.75 -0.68 -3.88
CA CYS A 175 3.28 -0.15 -2.62
C CYS A 175 3.67 -1.07 -1.46
N LEU A 176 3.43 -2.37 -1.60
CA LEU A 176 3.81 -3.36 -0.58
C LEU A 176 5.32 -3.40 -0.35
N ILE A 177 6.13 -3.47 -1.42
CA ILE A 177 7.59 -3.49 -1.29
C ILE A 177 8.09 -2.23 -0.60
N ALA A 178 7.58 -1.06 -0.99
CA ALA A 178 8.00 0.22 -0.45
C ALA A 178 7.74 0.30 1.06
N HIS A 179 6.55 -0.05 1.51
CA HIS A 179 6.22 -0.05 2.93
C HIS A 179 7.11 -1.01 3.72
N LEU A 180 7.25 -2.27 3.28
CA LEU A 180 8.11 -3.24 3.96
C LEU A 180 9.58 -2.81 4.01
N SER A 181 10.10 -2.25 2.92
CA SER A 181 11.51 -1.81 2.83
C SER A 181 11.82 -0.57 3.66
N THR A 182 10.80 0.16 4.12
CA THR A 182 10.96 1.45 4.84
C THR A 182 10.52 1.39 6.29
N ILE A 183 10.13 0.22 6.81
CA ILE A 183 9.86 0.05 8.25
C ILE A 183 11.08 0.50 9.06
N GLN A 184 10.86 1.41 10.01
CA GLN A 184 11.90 1.94 10.91
C GLN A 184 11.80 1.30 12.30
N GLY A 185 12.86 1.44 13.10
CA GLY A 185 12.87 1.00 14.51
C GLY A 185 12.97 -0.51 14.71
N MET A 186 13.34 -1.27 13.68
CA MET A 186 13.55 -2.72 13.76
C MET A 186 14.87 -3.05 14.48
N ASN A 187 14.87 -4.16 15.22
CA ASN A 187 16.11 -4.79 15.67
C ASN A 187 16.76 -5.62 14.54
N PRO A 188 18.02 -6.06 14.67
CA PRO A 188 18.71 -6.80 13.60
C PRO A 188 18.03 -8.09 13.15
N GLU A 189 17.33 -8.79 14.04
CA GLU A 189 16.57 -10.01 13.71
C GLU A 189 15.34 -9.68 12.86
N GLN A 190 14.59 -8.66 13.24
CA GLN A 190 13.45 -8.15 12.48
C GLN A 190 13.87 -7.64 11.10
N GLU A 191 14.98 -6.90 11.01
CA GLU A 191 15.50 -6.48 9.71
C GLU A 191 15.90 -7.66 8.82
N ALA A 192 16.60 -8.65 9.39
CA ALA A 192 16.97 -9.86 8.65
C ALA A 192 15.73 -10.61 8.16
N ARG A 193 14.66 -10.62 8.96
CA ARG A 193 13.38 -11.22 8.62
C ARG A 193 12.71 -10.52 7.44
N ILE A 194 12.58 -9.20 7.47
CA ILE A 194 12.00 -8.42 6.36
C ILE A 194 12.83 -8.59 5.09
N ARG A 195 14.17 -8.56 5.20
CA ARG A 195 15.05 -8.82 4.06
C ARG A 195 14.83 -10.21 3.45
N ALA A 196 14.66 -11.24 4.28
CA ALA A 196 14.39 -12.59 3.81
C ALA A 196 13.02 -12.70 3.11
N LEU A 197 11.97 -12.07 3.66
CA LEU A 197 10.65 -12.03 3.02
C LEU A 197 10.70 -11.34 1.66
N LEU A 198 11.32 -10.15 1.58
CA LEU A 198 11.47 -9.44 0.31
C LEU A 198 12.32 -10.22 -0.71
N ALA A 199 13.38 -10.91 -0.25
CA ALA A 199 14.19 -11.76 -1.11
C ALA A 199 13.41 -12.95 -1.69
N ASN A 200 12.38 -13.44 -0.97
CA ASN A 200 11.50 -14.50 -1.45
C ASN A 200 10.36 -13.96 -2.33
N TRP A 201 9.78 -12.81 -2.00
CA TRP A 201 8.58 -12.29 -2.66
C TRP A 201 8.88 -11.52 -3.94
N VAL A 202 9.93 -10.70 -3.95
CA VAL A 202 10.24 -9.83 -5.11
C VAL A 202 10.48 -10.64 -6.40
N PRO A 203 11.20 -11.78 -6.40
CA PRO A 203 11.35 -12.59 -7.60
C PRO A 203 10.01 -13.09 -8.18
N VAL A 204 9.05 -13.45 -7.33
CA VAL A 204 7.71 -13.87 -7.77
C VAL A 204 6.94 -12.68 -8.37
N PHE A 205 7.11 -11.48 -7.81
CA PHE A 205 6.53 -10.26 -8.37
C PHE A 205 7.16 -9.90 -9.72
N ASP A 206 8.46 -10.12 -9.90
CA ASP A 206 9.20 -9.90 -11.15
C ASP A 206 8.74 -10.81 -12.30
N GLU A 207 8.18 -11.97 -11.99
CA GLU A 207 7.55 -12.83 -12.99
C GLU A 207 6.17 -12.30 -13.43
N ARG A 208 5.52 -11.48 -12.59
CA ARG A 208 4.15 -10.99 -12.80
C ARG A 208 4.08 -9.62 -13.47
N VAL A 209 5.06 -8.76 -13.24
CA VAL A 209 5.15 -7.39 -13.79
C VAL A 209 6.57 -7.10 -14.25
N ASP A 210 6.75 -6.07 -15.08
CA ASP A 210 8.09 -5.69 -15.54
C ASP A 210 9.01 -5.36 -14.33
N PRO A 211 10.16 -6.03 -14.20
CA PRO A 211 11.07 -5.84 -13.08
C PRO A 211 11.56 -4.40 -12.93
N VAL A 212 11.81 -3.69 -14.03
CA VAL A 212 12.32 -2.32 -14.01
C VAL A 212 11.22 -1.34 -13.60
N GLU A 213 10.02 -1.48 -14.19
CA GLU A 213 8.81 -0.75 -13.81
C GLU A 213 8.54 -0.89 -12.30
N LEU A 214 8.66 -2.10 -11.75
CA LEU A 214 8.43 -2.38 -10.34
C LEU A 214 9.38 -1.58 -9.43
N ARG A 215 10.69 -1.52 -9.74
CA ARG A 215 11.65 -0.75 -8.92
C ARG A 215 11.41 0.76 -9.03
N LEU A 216 11.09 1.26 -10.23
CA LEU A 216 10.80 2.68 -10.44
C LEU A 216 9.56 3.12 -9.66
N ARG A 217 8.47 2.34 -9.73
CA ARG A 217 7.25 2.60 -8.96
C ARG A 217 7.47 2.45 -7.46
N THR A 218 8.25 1.45 -7.04
CA THR A 218 8.61 1.27 -5.61
C THR A 218 9.36 2.50 -5.09
N ALA A 219 10.34 3.00 -5.84
CA ALA A 219 11.06 4.22 -5.47
C ALA A 219 10.13 5.45 -5.39
N ALA A 220 9.15 5.56 -6.28
CA ALA A 220 8.14 6.63 -6.23
C ALA A 220 7.28 6.56 -4.95
N VAL A 221 6.84 5.35 -4.56
CA VAL A 221 6.13 5.17 -3.28
C VAL A 221 7.04 5.51 -2.09
N ILE A 222 8.31 5.09 -2.11
CA ILE A 222 9.25 5.43 -1.02
C ILE A 222 9.39 6.96 -0.83
N ILE A 223 9.38 7.73 -1.93
CA ILE A 223 9.40 9.20 -1.86
C ILE A 223 8.12 9.73 -1.19
N SER A 224 6.95 9.16 -1.48
CA SER A 224 5.71 9.54 -0.78
C SER A 224 5.77 9.22 0.71
N LEU A 225 6.36 8.07 1.09
CA LEU A 225 6.55 7.66 2.48
C LEU A 225 7.58 8.52 3.23
N ALA A 226 8.55 9.13 2.53
CA ALA A 226 9.54 10.02 3.13
C ALA A 226 8.93 11.28 3.76
N THR A 227 7.69 11.63 3.43
CA THR A 227 6.94 12.69 4.12
C THR A 227 6.45 12.28 5.52
N GLY A 228 6.40 10.98 5.80
CA GLY A 228 5.86 10.38 7.03
C GLY A 228 6.53 10.85 8.32
N PRO A 229 7.87 10.76 8.47
CA PRO A 229 8.54 11.12 9.72
C PRO A 229 8.24 12.56 10.16
N TYR A 230 8.22 13.51 9.23
CA TYR A 230 7.87 14.91 9.54
C TYR A 230 6.39 15.03 9.95
N ARG A 231 5.47 14.41 9.20
CA ARG A 231 4.03 14.47 9.53
C ARG A 231 3.71 13.87 10.90
N ASN A 232 4.41 12.82 11.28
CA ASN A 232 4.24 12.16 12.58
C ASN A 232 5.00 12.87 13.73
N GLN A 233 5.77 13.92 13.42
CA GLN A 233 6.55 14.70 14.38
C GLN A 233 7.56 13.81 15.15
N GLU A 234 8.22 12.88 14.44
CA GLU A 234 9.26 12.04 15.03
C GLU A 234 10.46 12.90 15.49
N ALA A 235 11.11 12.52 16.59
CA ALA A 235 12.18 13.32 17.19
C ALA A 235 13.40 13.49 16.25
N ASP A 236 13.71 12.48 15.44
CA ASP A 236 14.81 12.42 14.48
C ASP A 236 14.32 12.37 13.01
N TRP A 237 13.17 13.00 12.75
CA TRP A 237 12.47 12.91 11.46
C TRP A 237 13.35 13.21 10.24
N GLN A 238 14.32 14.14 10.32
CA GLN A 238 15.23 14.47 9.22
C GLN A 238 16.11 13.28 8.84
N THR A 239 16.63 12.59 9.86
CA THR A 239 17.47 11.40 9.68
C THR A 239 16.66 10.28 9.09
N GLN A 240 15.47 10.01 9.65
CA GLN A 240 14.56 8.98 9.13
C GLN A 240 14.17 9.26 7.67
N THR A 241 13.79 10.49 7.34
CA THR A 241 13.47 10.93 5.96
C THR A 241 14.64 10.67 5.03
N SER A 242 15.86 11.04 5.44
CA SER A 242 17.08 10.82 4.65
C SER A 242 17.39 9.33 4.44
N THR A 243 17.11 8.49 5.44
CA THR A 243 17.24 7.02 5.38
C THR A 243 16.21 6.40 4.45
N ILE A 244 14.95 6.86 4.48
CA ILE A 244 13.89 6.41 3.57
C ILE A 244 14.27 6.74 2.12
N LEU A 245 14.70 7.98 1.84
CA LEU A 245 15.24 8.34 0.52
C LEU A 245 16.49 7.52 0.15
N GLY A 246 17.24 7.06 1.17
CA GLY A 246 18.25 5.99 1.13
C GLY A 246 17.84 4.82 0.27
N ALA A 247 16.75 4.19 0.67
CA ALA A 247 16.18 3.01 0.04
C ALA A 247 15.77 3.29 -1.42
N ALA A 248 15.10 4.41 -1.70
CA ALA A 248 14.73 4.80 -3.06
C ALA A 248 15.96 4.93 -3.98
N THR A 249 17.03 5.56 -3.49
CA THR A 249 18.28 5.72 -4.27
C THR A 249 18.96 4.39 -4.53
N ALA A 250 18.99 3.50 -3.53
CA ALA A 250 19.56 2.17 -3.69
C ALA A 250 18.82 1.35 -4.75
N LEU A 251 17.48 1.40 -4.78
CA LEU A 251 16.66 0.73 -5.79
C LEU A 251 16.94 1.24 -7.20
N ILE A 252 16.96 2.57 -7.41
CA ILE A 252 17.21 3.13 -8.74
C ILE A 252 18.62 2.79 -9.23
N ARG A 253 19.63 2.78 -8.36
CA ARG A 253 21.00 2.40 -8.73
C ARG A 253 21.18 0.92 -9.10
N GLN A 254 20.23 0.05 -8.80
CA GLN A 254 20.28 -1.36 -9.21
C GLN A 254 19.87 -1.56 -10.67
N ILE A 255 19.20 -0.58 -11.27
CA ILE A 255 18.60 -0.69 -12.61
C ILE A 255 19.15 0.33 -13.62
N VAL A 256 19.99 1.26 -13.19
CA VAL A 256 20.67 2.28 -14.03
C VAL A 256 22.14 1.95 -14.20
#